data_AF-A0A7Z8KQE0-F1
#
_entry.id   AF-A0A7Z8KQE0-F1
#
_cell.length_a   1.000
_cell.length_b   1.000
_cell.length_c   1.000
_cell.angle_alpha   90.00
_cell.angle_beta   90.00
_cell.angle_gamma   90.00
#
_symmetry.space_group_name_H-M   'P 1'
#
loop_
_entity.id
_entity.type
_entity.pdbx_description
1 polymer ?
#
loop_
_entity_poly.entity_id
_entity_poly.type
_entity_poly.pdbx_seq_one_letter_code
_entity_poly.pdbx_strand_id
1 'polypeptide(L)'
;MSMQEIDIYIEKIERNDLRSSDIPLILKALRQDAKTGQIELSKDDIHLFQVYLFFFQQLELANRSASSDVHAGDWRPVVDDFSMLKQMMDEMEKRKVIINVSWNAGGMAIYDIPDEIIYKNHLYYMVLAHLNKLYGRK
;
A
#
# COMPACT_ATOMS: atom_id res chain seq x y z
N MET A 1 26.60 -11.42 6.42
CA MET A 1 25.21 -11.16 6.82
C MET A 1 24.35 -11.37 5.59
N SER A 2 23.43 -12.35 5.60
CA SER A 2 22.50 -12.53 4.48
C SER A 2 21.53 -11.36 4.46
N MET A 3 21.39 -10.70 3.32
CA MET A 3 20.35 -9.70 3.09
C MET A 3 18.99 -10.36 3.32
N GLN A 4 18.17 -9.83 4.22
CA GLN A 4 16.81 -10.34 4.39
C GLN A 4 16.03 -9.99 3.13
N GLU A 5 15.13 -10.87 2.67
CA GLU A 5 14.31 -10.63 1.45
C GLU A 5 13.55 -9.29 1.55
N ILE A 6 13.21 -8.85 2.77
CA ILE A 6 12.58 -7.56 3.02
C ILE A 6 13.47 -6.35 2.71
N ASP A 7 14.79 -6.48 2.87
CA ASP A 7 15.72 -5.36 2.65
C ASP A 7 15.72 -4.92 1.18
N ILE A 8 15.47 -5.86 0.25
CA ILE A 8 15.30 -5.55 -1.18
C ILE A 8 14.15 -4.55 -1.37
N TYR A 9 13.03 -4.74 -0.68
CA TYR A 9 11.87 -3.85 -0.83
C TYR A 9 12.07 -2.52 -0.11
N ILE A 10 12.82 -2.51 1.00
CA ILE A 10 13.22 -1.26 1.67
C ILE A 10 14.11 -0.43 0.74
N GLU A 11 15.11 -1.03 0.08
CA GLU A 11 15.92 -0.34 -0.92
C GLU A 11 15.08 0.18 -2.10
N LYS A 12 14.09 -0.58 -2.56
CA LYS A 12 13.16 -0.10 -3.60
C LYS A 12 12.34 1.10 -3.14
N ILE A 13 11.94 1.15 -1.88
CA ILE A 13 11.25 2.32 -1.32
C ILE A 13 12.20 3.53 -1.29
N GLU A 14 13.42 3.37 -0.79
CA GLU A 14 14.42 4.45 -0.74
C GLU A 14 14.78 5.00 -2.13
N ARG A 15 14.75 4.14 -3.16
CA ARG A 15 15.00 4.53 -4.56
C ARG A 15 13.78 5.05 -5.30
N ASN A 16 12.61 5.13 -4.66
CA ASN A 16 11.35 5.50 -5.31
C ASN A 16 10.88 4.52 -6.41
N ASP A 17 11.17 3.23 -6.28
CA ASP A 17 10.95 2.18 -7.31
C ASP A 17 9.96 1.06 -6.91
N LEU A 18 9.32 1.15 -5.74
CA LEU A 18 8.27 0.21 -5.32
C LEU A 18 7.02 0.27 -6.23
N ARG A 19 6.44 -0.88 -6.57
CA ARG A 19 5.24 -1.01 -7.42
C ARG A 19 4.16 -1.84 -6.74
N SER A 20 2.94 -1.80 -7.26
CA SER A 20 1.82 -2.63 -6.81
C SER A 20 2.19 -4.12 -6.79
N SER A 21 2.90 -4.59 -7.82
CA SER A 21 3.36 -5.97 -7.95
C SER A 21 4.33 -6.43 -6.85
N ASP A 22 4.98 -5.51 -6.15
CA ASP A 22 5.89 -5.83 -5.05
C ASP A 22 5.13 -6.13 -3.75
N ILE A 23 3.93 -5.57 -3.56
CA ILE A 23 3.16 -5.71 -2.32
C ILE A 23 2.82 -7.18 -2.00
N PRO A 24 2.35 -8.02 -2.95
CA PRO A 24 2.17 -9.45 -2.69
C PRO A 24 3.47 -10.17 -2.31
N LEU A 25 4.62 -9.73 -2.82
CA LEU A 25 5.92 -10.32 -2.52
C LEU A 25 6.41 -9.91 -1.13
N ILE A 26 6.20 -8.64 -0.74
CA ILE A 26 6.41 -8.16 0.63
C ILE A 26 5.58 -9.00 1.59
N LEU A 27 4.27 -9.15 1.34
CA LEU A 27 3.39 -9.98 2.18
C LEU A 27 3.87 -11.43 2.30
N LYS A 28 4.41 -12.00 1.22
CA LYS A 28 5.00 -13.35 1.24
C LYS A 28 6.23 -13.40 2.15
N ALA A 29 7.14 -12.42 2.05
CA ALA A 29 8.32 -12.32 2.89
C ALA A 29 7.93 -12.14 4.37
N LEU A 30 7.01 -11.23 4.68
CA LEU A 30 6.51 -10.99 6.04
C LEU A 30 5.89 -12.25 6.65
N ARG A 31 5.09 -13.01 5.87
CA ARG A 31 4.51 -14.29 6.34
C ARG A 31 5.59 -15.32 6.65
N GLN A 32 6.68 -15.35 5.88
CA GLN A 32 7.80 -16.27 6.12
C GLN A 32 8.59 -15.86 7.37
N ASP A 33 8.85 -14.56 7.53
CA ASP A 33 9.54 -14.02 8.69
C ASP A 33 8.73 -14.22 9.97
N ALA A 34 7.41 -14.04 9.92
CA ALA A 34 6.50 -14.37 11.02
C ALA A 34 6.51 -15.86 11.37
N LYS A 35 6.51 -16.76 10.37
CA LYS A 35 6.62 -18.22 10.61
C LYS A 35 7.93 -18.62 11.28
N THR A 36 9.01 -17.89 11.02
CA THR A 36 10.33 -18.13 11.63
C THR A 36 10.53 -17.36 12.94
N GLY A 37 9.52 -16.62 13.40
CA GLY A 37 9.56 -15.86 14.65
C GLY A 37 10.41 -14.59 14.61
N GLN A 38 10.75 -14.09 13.42
CA GLN A 38 11.54 -12.87 13.25
C GLN A 38 10.71 -11.60 13.51
N ILE A 39 9.42 -11.64 13.19
CA ILE A 39 8.46 -10.55 13.41
C ILE A 39 7.15 -11.10 13.95
N GLU A 40 6.35 -10.24 14.58
CA GLU A 40 4.93 -10.49 14.81
C GLU A 40 4.13 -9.87 13.66
N LEU A 41 3.32 -10.68 12.97
CA LEU A 41 2.47 -10.24 11.87
C LEU A 41 1.00 -10.45 12.23
N SER A 42 0.28 -9.36 12.45
CA SER A 42 -1.15 -9.40 12.78
C SER A 42 -2.03 -9.42 11.53
N LYS A 43 -3.34 -9.65 11.73
CA LYS A 43 -4.33 -9.55 10.66
C LYS A 43 -4.44 -8.12 10.13
N ASP A 44 -4.37 -7.13 11.01
CA ASP A 44 -4.44 -5.72 10.66
C ASP A 44 -3.25 -5.29 9.80
N ASP A 45 -2.06 -5.86 10.04
CA ASP A 45 -0.90 -5.61 9.18
C ASP A 45 -1.16 -6.11 7.75
N ILE A 46 -1.75 -7.30 7.61
CA ILE A 46 -2.09 -7.87 6.29
C ILE A 46 -3.13 -7.01 5.58
N HIS A 47 -4.19 -6.59 6.27
CA HIS A 47 -5.19 -5.69 5.71
C HIS A 47 -4.58 -4.36 5.27
N LEU A 48 -3.63 -3.83 6.04
CA LEU A 48 -3.00 -2.56 5.70
C LEU A 48 -2.15 -2.67 4.42
N PHE A 49 -1.45 -3.79 4.20
CA PHE A 49 -0.78 -4.05 2.93
C PHE A 49 -1.75 -4.23 1.75
N GLN A 50 -2.94 -4.80 1.95
CA GLN A 50 -3.97 -4.84 0.90
C GLN A 50 -4.42 -3.42 0.51
N VAL A 51 -4.59 -2.55 1.51
CA VAL A 51 -4.93 -1.14 1.29
C VAL A 51 -3.80 -0.42 0.55
N TYR A 52 -2.53 -0.65 0.90
CA TYR A 52 -1.39 -0.14 0.14
C TYR A 52 -1.41 -0.60 -1.32
N LEU A 53 -1.66 -1.90 -1.56
CA LEU A 53 -1.77 -2.46 -2.91
C LEU A 53 -2.83 -1.72 -3.73
N PHE A 54 -4.01 -1.48 -3.16
CA PHE A 54 -5.05 -0.68 -3.82
C PHE A 54 -4.55 0.71 -4.20
N PHE A 55 -3.91 1.45 -3.28
CA PHE A 55 -3.44 2.79 -3.59
C PHE A 55 -2.31 2.84 -4.62
N PHE A 56 -1.40 1.85 -4.63
CA PHE A 56 -0.39 1.71 -5.69
C PHE A 56 -1.02 1.44 -7.05
N GLN A 57 -2.04 0.58 -7.10
CA GLN A 57 -2.80 0.31 -8.32
C GLN A 57 -3.48 1.57 -8.87
N GLN A 58 -4.06 2.42 -8.01
CA GLN A 58 -4.65 3.68 -8.45
C GLN A 58 -3.61 4.68 -8.98
N LEU A 59 -2.41 4.75 -8.38
CA LEU A 59 -1.31 5.54 -8.91
C LEU A 59 -0.84 5.05 -10.28
N GLU A 60 -0.71 3.73 -10.45
CA GLU A 60 -0.31 3.12 -11.71
C GLU A 60 -1.37 3.34 -12.80
N LEU A 61 -2.66 3.35 -12.44
CA LEU A 61 -3.74 3.71 -13.37
C LEU A 61 -3.62 5.18 -13.81
N ALA A 62 -3.40 6.11 -12.87
CA ALA A 62 -3.18 7.52 -13.18
C ALA A 62 -1.99 7.71 -14.14
N ASN A 63 -0.93 6.93 -13.93
CA ASN A 63 0.29 6.91 -14.74
C ASN A 63 0.18 6.10 -16.04
N ARG A 64 -0.98 5.48 -16.32
CA ARG A 64 -1.19 4.57 -17.48
C ARG A 64 -0.19 3.41 -17.55
N SER A 65 0.30 2.97 -16.39
CA SER A 65 1.26 1.88 -16.23
C SER A 65 0.68 0.65 -15.51
N ALA A 66 -0.58 0.70 -15.11
CA ALA A 66 -1.27 -0.41 -14.46
C ALA A 66 -1.46 -1.60 -15.42
N SER A 67 -1.55 -2.79 -14.81
CA SER A 67 -1.96 -4.00 -15.50
C SER A 67 -3.43 -3.93 -15.95
N SER A 68 -3.78 -4.68 -17.00
CA SER A 68 -5.10 -4.65 -17.63
C SER A 68 -6.27 -5.11 -16.75
N ASP A 69 -5.95 -5.86 -15.69
CA ASP A 69 -6.90 -6.40 -14.71
C ASP A 69 -7.19 -5.42 -13.56
N VAL A 70 -6.50 -4.28 -13.52
CA VAL A 70 -6.72 -3.24 -12.51
C VAL A 70 -7.82 -2.29 -12.97
N HIS A 71 -8.81 -2.05 -12.11
CA HIS A 71 -9.93 -1.15 -12.38
C HIS A 71 -9.92 0.06 -11.45
N ALA A 72 -10.17 1.24 -12.02
CA ALA A 72 -10.14 2.50 -11.28
C ALA A 72 -11.17 2.50 -10.17
N GLY A 73 -10.73 2.67 -8.92
CA GLY A 73 -11.57 2.72 -7.73
C GLY A 73 -12.16 1.39 -7.25
N ASP A 74 -12.08 0.28 -8.00
CA ASP A 74 -12.63 -1.01 -7.55
C ASP A 74 -11.69 -1.66 -6.53
N TRP A 75 -12.01 -1.53 -5.25
CA TRP A 75 -11.17 -2.03 -4.15
C TRP A 75 -11.45 -3.49 -3.79
N ARG A 76 -12.64 -4.00 -4.13
CA ARG A 76 -13.14 -5.32 -3.68
C ARG A 76 -12.26 -6.51 -4.09
N PRO A 77 -11.57 -6.50 -5.26
CA PRO A 77 -10.68 -7.60 -5.60
C PRO A 77 -9.43 -7.69 -4.71
N VAL A 78 -9.13 -6.65 -3.94
CA VAL A 78 -7.83 -6.49 -3.26
C VAL A 78 -7.98 -6.32 -1.75
N VAL A 79 -8.98 -5.54 -1.30
CA VAL A 79 -9.13 -5.12 0.10
C VAL A 79 -10.25 -5.91 0.77
N ASP A 80 -9.91 -6.60 1.87
CA ASP A 80 -10.88 -7.35 2.67
C ASP A 80 -11.54 -6.48 3.76
N ASP A 81 -10.86 -5.43 4.23
CA ASP A 81 -11.33 -4.54 5.30
C ASP A 81 -11.65 -3.14 4.78
N PHE A 82 -12.93 -2.93 4.47
CA PHE A 82 -13.45 -1.65 4.02
C PHE A 82 -13.24 -0.52 5.05
N SER A 83 -13.31 -0.82 6.36
CA SER A 83 -13.18 0.20 7.39
C SER A 83 -11.77 0.77 7.42
N MET A 84 -10.76 -0.09 7.23
CA MET A 84 -9.37 0.31 7.14
C MET A 84 -9.09 1.15 5.89
N LEU A 85 -9.61 0.75 4.73
CA LEU A 85 -9.51 1.55 3.50
C LEU A 85 -10.12 2.94 3.69
N LYS A 86 -11.33 2.99 4.26
CA LYS A 86 -12.03 4.25 4.50
C LYS A 86 -11.24 5.15 5.45
N GLN A 87 -10.74 4.61 6.56
CA GLN A 87 -9.92 5.38 7.49
C GLN A 87 -8.68 5.97 6.80
N MET A 88 -7.96 5.18 6.02
CA MET A 88 -6.76 5.65 5.32
C MET A 88 -7.09 6.72 4.27
N MET A 89 -8.20 6.57 3.53
CA MET A 89 -8.67 7.59 2.60
C MET A 89 -9.05 8.90 3.30
N ASP A 90 -9.77 8.82 4.42
CA ASP A 90 -10.14 10.00 5.22
C ASP A 90 -8.87 10.73 5.72
N GLU A 91 -7.83 9.99 6.13
CA GLU A 91 -6.54 10.56 6.53
C GLU A 91 -5.79 11.21 5.35
N MET A 92 -5.77 10.56 4.19
CA MET A 92 -5.14 11.10 2.98
C MET A 92 -5.85 12.34 2.46
N GLU A 93 -7.19 12.37 2.49
CA GLU A 93 -8.00 13.54 2.09
C GLU A 93 -7.77 14.71 3.05
N LYS A 94 -7.77 14.46 4.37
CA LYS A 94 -7.45 15.48 5.37
C LYS A 94 -6.06 16.11 5.15
N ARG A 95 -5.10 15.31 4.68
CA ARG A 95 -3.74 15.75 4.34
C ARG A 95 -3.62 16.33 2.93
N LYS A 96 -4.71 16.37 2.15
CA LYS A 96 -4.77 16.80 0.75
C LYS A 96 -3.85 16.00 -0.18
N VAL A 97 -3.57 14.75 0.18
CA VAL A 97 -2.85 13.78 -0.67
C VAL A 97 -3.78 13.27 -1.78
N ILE A 98 -5.07 13.17 -1.46
CA ILE A 98 -6.17 12.97 -2.41
C ILE A 98 -7.24 14.03 -2.16
N ILE A 99 -8.11 14.26 -3.13
CA ILE A 99 -9.26 15.18 -3.00
C ILE A 99 -10.50 14.59 -3.67
N ASN A 100 -11.66 15.21 -3.43
CA ASN A 100 -12.94 14.84 -4.05
C ASN A 100 -13.33 13.38 -3.81
N VAL A 101 -13.11 12.88 -2.58
CA VAL A 101 -13.42 11.49 -2.24
C VAL A 101 -14.92 11.23 -2.34
N SER A 102 -15.28 10.18 -3.07
CA SER A 102 -16.66 9.70 -3.18
C SER A 102 -16.72 8.17 -3.21
N TRP A 103 -17.79 7.65 -2.62
CA TRP A 103 -18.05 6.22 -2.53
C TRP A 103 -19.31 5.90 -3.30
N ASN A 104 -19.27 4.92 -4.19
CA ASN A 104 -20.48 4.47 -4.88
C ASN A 104 -20.99 3.14 -4.30
N ALA A 105 -22.28 2.86 -4.51
CA ALA A 105 -22.92 1.62 -4.07
C ALA A 105 -22.35 0.35 -4.74
N GLY A 106 -21.57 0.51 -5.81
CA GLY A 106 -20.88 -0.57 -6.50
C GLY A 106 -19.57 -1.00 -5.87
N GLY A 107 -19.17 -0.42 -4.73
CA GLY A 107 -17.89 -0.72 -4.10
C GLY A 107 -16.71 -0.04 -4.81
N MET A 108 -16.94 1.16 -5.34
CA MET A 108 -15.88 2.00 -5.91
C MET A 108 -15.51 3.11 -4.94
N ALA A 109 -14.22 3.33 -4.79
CA ALA A 109 -13.62 4.46 -4.10
C ALA A 109 -13.04 5.42 -5.15
N ILE A 110 -13.73 6.53 -5.41
CA ILE A 110 -13.38 7.50 -6.46
C ILE A 110 -12.77 8.72 -5.78
N TYR A 111 -11.63 9.19 -6.28
CA TYR A 111 -10.94 10.38 -5.80
C TYR A 111 -9.97 10.89 -6.86
N ASP A 112 -9.54 12.14 -6.70
CA ASP A 112 -8.51 12.74 -7.55
C ASP A 112 -7.15 12.73 -6.83
N ILE A 113 -6.08 12.52 -7.60
CA ILE A 113 -4.69 12.67 -7.16
C ILE A 113 -4.20 14.04 -7.66
N PRO A 114 -4.15 15.07 -6.80
CA PRO A 114 -3.78 16.42 -7.23
C PRO A 114 -2.30 16.55 -7.60
N ASP A 115 -1.43 15.76 -6.96
CA ASP A 115 0.01 15.73 -7.19
C ASP A 115 0.53 14.29 -7.00
N GLU A 116 0.96 13.68 -8.10
CA GLU A 116 1.46 12.30 -8.13
C GLU A 116 2.73 12.10 -7.29
N ILE A 117 3.59 13.11 -7.18
CA ILE A 117 4.84 13.03 -6.41
C ILE A 117 4.50 13.03 -4.91
N ILE A 118 3.62 13.92 -4.48
CA ILE A 118 3.16 13.95 -3.08
C ILE A 118 2.45 12.64 -2.72
N TYR A 119 1.57 12.16 -3.59
CA TYR A 119 0.86 10.90 -3.41
C TYR A 119 1.81 9.72 -3.30
N LYS A 120 2.75 9.60 -4.25
CA LYS A 120 3.76 8.54 -4.26
C LYS A 120 4.61 8.59 -3.00
N ASN A 121 5.18 9.75 -2.65
CA ASN A 121 6.01 9.89 -1.46
C ASN A 121 5.25 9.54 -0.18
N HIS A 122 3.96 9.89 -0.10
CA HIS A 122 3.10 9.53 1.03
C HIS A 122 2.97 8.01 1.17
N LEU A 123 2.67 7.29 0.10
CA LEU A 123 2.57 5.83 0.13
C LEU A 123 3.89 5.17 0.54
N TYR A 124 4.99 5.64 -0.05
CA TYR A 124 6.33 5.09 0.23
C TYR A 124 6.70 5.27 1.69
N TYR A 125 6.44 6.45 2.24
CA TYR A 125 6.61 6.73 3.67
C TYR A 125 5.76 5.80 4.54
N MET A 126 4.49 5.59 4.20
CA MET A 126 3.60 4.71 4.98
C MET A 126 4.07 3.26 4.98
N VAL A 127 4.43 2.72 3.81
CA VAL A 127 4.96 1.35 3.71
C VAL A 127 6.27 1.23 4.51
N LEU A 128 7.20 2.17 4.35
CA LEU A 128 8.48 2.15 5.07
C LEU A 128 8.29 2.23 6.59
N ALA A 129 7.45 3.15 7.05
CA ALA A 129 7.17 3.31 8.48
C ALA A 129 6.55 2.04 9.07
N HIS A 130 5.66 1.38 8.32
CA HIS A 130 5.03 0.14 8.74
C HIS A 130 6.03 -1.02 8.78
N LEU A 131 6.87 -1.16 7.75
CA LEU A 131 7.96 -2.15 7.75
C LEU A 131 8.94 -1.90 8.91
N ASN A 132 9.38 -0.66 9.11
CA ASN A 132 10.27 -0.33 10.21
C ASN A 132 9.66 -0.67 11.57
N LYS A 133 8.35 -0.43 11.76
CA LYS A 133 7.63 -0.84 12.96
C LYS A 133 7.66 -2.36 13.16
N LEU A 134 7.37 -3.15 12.12
CA LEU A 134 7.36 -4.62 12.20
C LEU A 134 8.73 -5.21 12.58
N TYR A 135 9.82 -4.62 12.07
CA TYR A 135 11.18 -5.07 12.35
C TYR A 135 11.87 -4.32 13.51
N GLY A 136 11.16 -3.43 14.22
CA GLY A 136 11.72 -2.63 15.31
C GLY A 136 12.86 -1.69 14.89
N ARG A 137 12.89 -1.28 13.62
CA ARG A 137 13.87 -0.33 13.06
C ARG A 137 13.44 1.11 13.39
N LYS A 138 14.41 1.98 13.74
CA LYS A 138 14.18 3.39 14.07
C LYS A 138 14.36 4.28 12.85
#